data_AF-A0A4W4EJY2-F1
#
_entry.id   AF-A0A4W4EJY2-F1
#
_cell.length_a   1.000
_cell.length_b   1.000
_cell.length_c   1.000
_cell.angle_alpha   90.00
_cell.angle_beta   90.00
_cell.angle_gamma   90.00
#
_symmetry.space_group_name_H-M   'P 1'
#
loop_
_entity.id
_entity.type
_entity.pdbx_description
1 polymer ?
#
loop_
_entity_poly.entity_id
_entity_poly.type
_entity_poly.pdbx_seq_one_letter_code
_entity_poly.pdbx_strand_id
1 'polypeptide(L)'
;MMNILESNMASEFCLSITKYFLFLFNIIFLFLGSTLLSLGLWIKLSKTNFLLPDPHYISLPLFSYMLITGGSVVVLLGFFGSMGALKGVKCMLGFYLFLLILLFTAQIVCAVLLFTQWSSFKEVLEDHVVQLIKTFGKNDSSLQDFERSFQVIQHEAQCCGWHGIDDWGHTKPDCSCWYQTNATANNTDHSHFSDPCPCGPHPPSNFTCAHYNQGCQNIITNWLDEHFLIIIGVTLAIAVVEFLQWVCLVTFCCLNNNCRCCPLRKSHGSQVQLSRDFSVEYWQDMWYDPFDVSV
;
A
#
# COMPACT_ATOMS: atom_id res chain seq x y z
N MET A 1 22.48 27.30 39.04
CA MET A 1 21.15 26.84 39.52
C MET A 1 20.04 27.29 38.57
N MET A 2 19.95 28.59 38.22
CA MET A 2 18.96 29.11 37.26
C MET A 2 19.06 28.46 35.87
N ASN A 3 20.26 28.38 35.27
CA ASN A 3 20.48 27.71 33.97
C ASN A 3 20.16 26.20 33.98
N ILE A 4 20.22 25.54 35.15
CA ILE A 4 19.92 24.11 35.31
C ILE A 4 18.40 23.89 35.44
N LEU A 5 17.70 24.81 36.11
CA LEU A 5 16.24 24.80 36.16
C LEU A 5 15.63 25.11 34.79
N GLU A 6 16.23 26.03 34.04
CA GLU A 6 15.82 26.40 32.69
C GLU A 6 16.02 25.24 31.70
N SER A 7 17.15 24.52 31.78
CA SER A 7 17.39 23.31 30.97
C SER A 7 16.43 22.17 31.30
N ASN A 8 16.11 21.97 32.58
CA ASN A 8 15.19 20.91 33.01
C ASN A 8 13.73 21.21 32.62
N MET A 9 13.33 22.49 32.70
CA MET A 9 11.99 22.92 32.28
C MET A 9 11.80 22.78 30.77
N ALA A 10 12.83 23.12 29.97
CA ALA A 10 12.81 22.95 28.52
C ALA A 10 12.73 21.47 28.09
N SER A 11 13.44 20.56 28.78
CA SER A 11 13.39 19.13 28.47
C SER A 11 12.03 18.47 28.77
N GLU A 12 11.39 18.84 29.87
CA GLU A 12 10.05 18.32 30.24
C GLU A 12 8.96 18.78 29.26
N PHE A 13 9.06 20.03 28.81
CA PHE A 13 8.17 20.60 27.79
C PHE A 13 8.36 19.90 26.43
N CYS A 14 9.61 19.72 26.00
CA CYS A 14 9.95 19.02 24.75
C CYS A 14 9.47 17.56 24.75
N LEU A 15 9.66 16.86 25.88
CA LEU A 15 9.23 15.47 26.05
C LEU A 15 7.70 15.34 26.00
N SER A 16 6.98 16.28 26.62
CA SER A 16 5.52 16.34 26.55
C SER A 16 5.04 16.58 25.12
N ILE A 17 5.56 17.60 24.43
CA ILE A 17 5.17 17.89 23.03
C ILE A 17 5.40 16.67 22.14
N THR A 18 6.59 16.07 22.22
CA THR A 18 6.97 14.94 21.38
C THR A 18 6.04 13.74 21.62
N LYS A 19 5.69 13.46 22.87
CA LYS A 19 4.77 12.38 23.23
C LYS A 19 3.37 12.62 22.66
N TYR A 20 2.81 13.83 22.82
CA TYR A 20 1.48 14.16 22.30
C TYR A 20 1.45 14.16 20.76
N PHE A 21 2.51 14.66 20.12
CA PHE A 21 2.66 14.63 18.66
C PHE A 21 2.67 13.18 18.15
N LEU A 22 3.54 12.32 18.70
CA LEU A 22 3.61 10.90 18.32
C LEU A 22 2.27 10.20 18.53
N PHE A 23 1.59 10.45 19.65
CA PHE A 23 0.29 9.87 19.92
C PHE A 23 -0.79 10.33 18.92
N LEU A 24 -0.85 11.62 18.62
CA LEU A 24 -1.85 12.20 17.71
C LEU A 24 -1.72 11.62 16.30
N PHE A 25 -0.51 11.61 15.73
CA PHE A 25 -0.28 11.07 14.38
C PHE A 25 -0.60 9.57 14.30
N ASN A 26 -0.19 8.79 15.31
CA ASN A 26 -0.48 7.35 15.33
C ASN A 26 -1.99 7.05 15.46
N ILE A 27 -2.74 7.88 16.20
CA ILE A 27 -4.21 7.76 16.25
C ILE A 27 -4.85 8.10 14.91
N ILE A 28 -4.38 9.15 14.22
CA ILE A 28 -4.88 9.48 12.88
C ILE A 28 -4.63 8.32 11.90
N PHE A 29 -3.41 7.76 11.90
CA PHE A 29 -3.10 6.58 11.07
C PHE A 29 -3.93 5.36 11.46
N LEU A 30 -4.19 5.14 12.75
CA LEU A 30 -5.05 4.05 13.20
C LEU A 30 -6.46 4.18 12.64
N PHE A 31 -7.06 5.38 12.66
CA PHE A 31 -8.37 5.62 12.07
C PHE A 31 -8.36 5.46 10.55
N LEU A 32 -7.40 6.06 9.85
CA LEU A 32 -7.27 5.95 8.39
C LEU A 32 -7.08 4.48 7.98
N GLY A 33 -6.20 3.74 8.64
CA GLY A 33 -5.98 2.31 8.42
C GLY A 33 -7.23 1.48 8.70
N SER A 34 -7.98 1.80 9.75
CA SER A 34 -9.24 1.12 10.09
C SER A 34 -10.31 1.35 9.02
N THR A 35 -10.39 2.55 8.45
CA THR A 35 -11.27 2.85 7.32
C THR A 35 -10.88 2.05 6.08
N LEU A 36 -9.59 2.00 5.72
CA LEU A 36 -9.10 1.22 4.58
C LEU A 36 -9.39 -0.28 4.75
N LEU A 37 -9.11 -0.83 5.94
CA LEU A 37 -9.39 -2.22 6.26
C LEU A 37 -10.88 -2.54 6.19
N SER A 38 -11.73 -1.67 6.74
CA SER A 38 -13.18 -1.83 6.72
C SER A 38 -13.74 -1.79 5.29
N LEU A 39 -13.25 -0.86 4.45
CA LEU A 39 -13.62 -0.79 3.04
C LEU A 39 -13.20 -2.06 2.28
N GLY A 40 -11.97 -2.54 2.50
CA GLY A 40 -11.49 -3.78 1.89
C GLY A 40 -12.33 -5.00 2.30
N LEU A 41 -12.65 -5.13 3.60
CA LEU A 41 -13.52 -6.20 4.10
C LEU A 41 -14.95 -6.08 3.56
N TRP A 42 -15.50 -4.86 3.48
CA TRP A 42 -16.82 -4.60 2.93
C TRP A 42 -16.92 -5.07 1.47
N ILE A 43 -15.95 -4.70 0.63
CA ILE A 43 -15.87 -5.12 -0.77
C ILE A 43 -15.73 -6.64 -0.90
N LYS A 44 -15.00 -7.28 0.01
CA LYS A 44 -14.82 -8.74 0.00
C LYS A 44 -16.10 -9.47 0.43
N LEU A 45 -16.75 -9.02 1.49
CA LEU A 45 -17.91 -9.68 2.09
C LEU A 45 -19.23 -9.40 1.36
N SER A 46 -19.34 -8.27 0.65
CA SER A 46 -20.48 -8.01 -0.22
C SER A 46 -20.63 -9.09 -1.29
N LYS A 47 -19.51 -9.69 -1.73
CA LYS A 47 -19.50 -10.79 -2.70
C LYS A 47 -19.96 -12.13 -2.12
N THR A 48 -19.83 -12.36 -0.82
CA THR A 48 -20.13 -13.67 -0.21
C THR A 48 -21.57 -13.83 0.25
N ASN A 49 -22.35 -12.74 0.37
CA ASN A 49 -23.61 -12.74 1.11
C ASN A 49 -24.89 -12.38 0.30
N PHE A 50 -24.92 -12.47 -1.03
CA PHE A 50 -26.08 -11.98 -1.80
C PHE A 50 -26.72 -13.03 -2.74
N LEU A 51 -27.93 -13.46 -2.35
CA LEU A 51 -28.94 -14.21 -3.12
C LEU A 51 -29.82 -13.28 -3.98
N LEU A 52 -29.29 -12.17 -4.45
CA LEU A 52 -30.06 -11.13 -5.14
C LEU A 52 -29.32 -10.69 -6.42
N PRO A 53 -30.03 -10.23 -7.46
CA PRO A 53 -29.44 -9.93 -8.77
C PRO A 53 -28.37 -8.84 -8.67
N ASP A 54 -27.23 -9.05 -9.32
CA ASP A 54 -26.06 -8.17 -9.35
C ASP A 54 -26.45 -6.71 -9.65
N PRO A 55 -26.22 -5.77 -8.72
CA PRO A 55 -26.13 -4.37 -9.08
C PRO A 55 -24.80 -4.14 -9.81
N HIS A 56 -24.87 -3.45 -10.93
CA HIS A 56 -23.80 -3.22 -11.91
C HIS A 56 -22.64 -2.31 -11.42
N TYR A 57 -22.35 -2.27 -10.12
CA TYR A 57 -21.45 -1.27 -9.54
C TYR A 57 -20.34 -1.93 -8.69
N ILE A 58 -19.12 -1.89 -9.26
CA ILE A 58 -17.82 -1.75 -8.58
C ILE A 58 -17.11 -3.04 -8.10
N SER A 59 -16.45 -3.71 -9.07
CA SER A 59 -15.05 -4.24 -9.15
C SER A 59 -14.35 -4.92 -7.95
N LEU A 60 -13.02 -5.08 -7.99
CA LEU A 60 -12.13 -5.02 -6.80
C LEU A 60 -11.75 -6.27 -5.98
N PRO A 61 -11.70 -7.55 -6.43
CA PRO A 61 -11.06 -8.61 -5.63
C PRO A 61 -9.58 -8.29 -5.32
N LEU A 62 -8.73 -8.04 -6.33
CA LEU A 62 -7.31 -7.67 -6.10
C LEU A 62 -7.15 -6.39 -5.27
N PHE A 63 -7.90 -5.35 -5.61
CA PHE A 63 -7.87 -4.08 -4.87
C PHE A 63 -8.37 -4.24 -3.42
N SER A 64 -9.36 -5.09 -3.17
CA SER A 64 -9.81 -5.40 -1.80
C SER A 64 -8.71 -6.09 -1.00
N TYR A 65 -7.95 -7.02 -1.60
CA TYR A 65 -6.80 -7.63 -0.94
C TYR A 65 -5.71 -6.60 -0.63
N MET A 66 -5.43 -5.65 -1.54
CA MET A 66 -4.49 -4.56 -1.27
C MET A 66 -4.97 -3.65 -0.14
N LEU A 67 -6.25 -3.28 -0.11
CA LEU A 67 -6.85 -2.47 0.97
C LEU A 67 -6.83 -3.20 2.32
N ILE A 68 -7.14 -4.49 2.36
CA ILE A 68 -7.13 -5.31 3.57
C ILE A 68 -5.69 -5.42 4.10
N THR A 69 -4.74 -5.82 3.26
CA THR A 69 -3.35 -6.02 3.68
C THR A 69 -2.72 -4.69 4.09
N GLY A 70 -2.83 -3.65 3.26
CA GLY A 70 -2.30 -2.32 3.55
C GLY A 70 -2.95 -1.70 4.78
N GLY A 71 -4.28 -1.74 4.88
CA GLY A 71 -5.03 -1.24 6.02
C GLY A 71 -4.66 -1.95 7.33
N SER A 72 -4.48 -3.27 7.29
CA SER A 72 -4.04 -4.06 8.46
C SER A 72 -2.66 -3.63 8.94
N VAL A 73 -1.71 -3.43 8.03
CA VAL A 73 -0.35 -2.96 8.37
C VAL A 73 -0.42 -1.58 9.03
N VAL A 74 -1.17 -0.64 8.45
CA VAL A 74 -1.33 0.72 9.01
C VAL A 74 -1.99 0.69 10.40
N VAL A 75 -3.01 -0.16 10.60
CA VAL A 75 -3.66 -0.35 11.91
C VAL A 75 -2.67 -0.89 12.95
N LEU A 76 -1.87 -1.90 12.59
CA LEU A 76 -0.85 -2.46 13.49
C LEU A 76 0.18 -1.41 13.88
N LEU A 77 0.69 -0.64 12.91
CA LEU A 77 1.63 0.46 13.17
C LEU A 77 1.04 1.51 14.10
N GLY A 78 -0.19 1.95 13.84
CA GLY A 78 -0.89 2.93 14.68
C GLY A 78 -1.16 2.40 16.09
N PHE A 79 -1.48 1.11 16.23
CA PHE A 79 -1.68 0.46 17.54
C PHE A 79 -0.38 0.40 18.35
N PHE A 80 0.71 -0.08 17.75
CA PHE A 80 2.00 -0.16 18.43
C PHE A 80 2.58 1.23 18.74
N GLY A 81 2.45 2.20 17.83
CA GLY A 81 2.88 3.58 18.04
C GLY A 81 2.09 4.28 19.15
N SER A 82 0.76 4.13 19.17
CA SER A 82 -0.09 4.73 20.22
C SER A 82 0.11 4.07 21.58
N MET A 83 0.22 2.73 21.66
CA MET A 83 0.49 2.01 22.91
C MET A 83 1.90 2.30 23.43
N GLY A 84 2.90 2.38 22.55
CA GLY A 84 4.27 2.77 22.88
C GLY A 84 4.33 4.17 23.49
N ALA A 85 3.61 5.14 22.90
CA ALA A 85 3.53 6.51 23.41
C ALA A 85 2.79 6.61 24.76
N LEU A 86 1.66 5.91 24.93
CA LEU A 86 0.83 6.00 26.14
C LEU A 86 1.42 5.25 27.33
N LYS A 87 1.75 3.96 27.16
CA LYS A 87 2.13 3.07 28.25
C LYS A 87 3.63 3.11 28.57
N GLY A 88 4.45 3.76 27.73
CA GLY A 88 5.90 3.85 27.93
C GLY A 88 6.60 2.49 27.98
N VAL A 89 5.98 1.45 27.41
CA VAL A 89 6.54 0.09 27.39
C VAL A 89 7.67 0.07 26.36
N LYS A 90 8.89 -0.07 26.85
CA LYS A 90 10.13 -0.03 26.04
C LYS A 90 10.11 -0.98 24.85
N CYS A 91 9.69 -2.23 25.07
CA CYS A 91 9.64 -3.25 24.02
C CYS A 91 8.70 -2.84 22.87
N MET A 92 7.53 -2.27 23.20
CA MET A 92 6.57 -1.79 22.19
C MET A 92 7.10 -0.58 21.41
N LEU A 93 7.80 0.33 22.09
CA LEU A 93 8.43 1.48 21.44
C LEU A 93 9.59 1.07 20.53
N GLY A 94 10.40 0.10 20.96
CA GLY A 94 11.47 -0.49 20.14
C GLY A 94 10.94 -1.24 18.94
N PHE A 95 9.87 -2.02 19.10
CA PHE A 95 9.20 -2.69 17.97
C PHE A 95 8.62 -1.70 16.97
N TYR A 96 7.97 -0.64 17.44
CA TYR A 96 7.47 0.44 16.57
C TYR A 96 8.62 1.13 15.81
N LEU A 97 9.75 1.40 16.46
CA LEU A 97 10.93 1.96 15.81
C LEU A 97 11.51 1.02 14.74
N PHE A 98 11.61 -0.28 15.05
CA PHE A 98 12.05 -1.29 14.08
C PHE A 98 11.14 -1.32 12.85
N LEU A 99 9.82 -1.28 13.05
CA LEU A 99 8.86 -1.24 11.95
C LEU A 99 8.99 0.03 11.10
N LEU A 100 9.18 1.21 11.70
CA LEU A 100 9.41 2.45 10.95
C LEU A 100 10.67 2.37 10.08
N ILE A 101 11.77 1.83 10.61
CA ILE A 101 13.01 1.65 9.84
C ILE A 101 12.80 0.66 8.69
N LEU A 102 12.09 -0.44 8.94
CA LEU A 102 11.78 -1.44 7.93
C LEU A 102 10.98 -0.83 6.78
N LEU A 103 9.94 -0.05 7.08
CA LEU A 103 9.10 0.62 6.08
C LEU A 103 9.89 1.64 5.26
N PHE A 104 10.65 2.51 5.94
CA PHE A 104 11.48 3.50 5.26
C PHE A 104 12.51 2.83 4.34
N THR A 105 13.16 1.77 4.81
CA THR A 105 14.12 1.00 3.99
C THR A 105 13.43 0.33 2.80
N ALA A 106 12.26 -0.28 3.01
CA ALA A 106 11.47 -0.86 1.94
C ALA A 106 11.08 0.19 0.90
N GLN A 107 10.72 1.41 1.34
CA GLN A 107 10.40 2.52 0.45
C GLN A 107 11.59 2.94 -0.41
N ILE A 108 12.78 3.06 0.17
CA ILE A 108 14.02 3.38 -0.56
C ILE A 108 14.38 2.26 -1.54
N VAL A 109 14.32 1.00 -1.11
CA VAL A 109 14.59 -0.17 -1.98
C VAL A 109 13.61 -0.21 -3.15
N CYS A 110 12.32 -0.08 -2.89
CA CYS A 110 11.30 -0.02 -3.93
C CYS A 110 11.54 1.16 -4.89
N ALA A 111 11.84 2.36 -4.38
CA ALA A 111 12.12 3.52 -5.21
C ALA A 111 13.35 3.30 -6.12
N VAL A 112 14.44 2.74 -5.58
CA VAL A 112 15.66 2.45 -6.36
C VAL A 112 15.41 1.36 -7.40
N LEU A 113 14.73 0.26 -7.04
CA LEU A 113 14.41 -0.81 -7.99
C LEU A 113 13.49 -0.32 -9.11
N LEU A 114 12.43 0.41 -8.77
CA LEU A 114 11.53 1.00 -9.76
C LEU A 114 12.24 2.00 -10.66
N PHE A 115 13.17 2.79 -10.15
CA PHE A 115 13.92 3.76 -10.95
C PHE A 115 14.95 3.09 -11.87
N THR A 116 15.70 2.12 -11.36
CA THR A 116 16.82 1.50 -12.10
C THR A 116 16.39 0.39 -13.04
N GLN A 117 15.37 -0.38 -12.66
CA GLN A 117 14.91 -1.58 -13.37
C GLN A 117 13.48 -1.45 -13.89
N TRP A 118 13.02 -0.22 -14.15
CA TRP A 118 11.66 0.03 -14.64
C TRP A 118 11.29 -0.82 -15.86
N SER A 119 12.21 -0.93 -16.83
CA SER A 119 12.01 -1.73 -18.04
C SER A 119 11.86 -3.21 -17.73
N SER A 120 12.72 -3.76 -16.88
CA SER A 120 12.66 -5.17 -16.48
C SER A 120 11.42 -5.47 -15.64
N PHE A 121 10.99 -4.53 -14.78
CA PHE A 121 9.75 -4.66 -14.03
C PHE A 121 8.54 -4.72 -14.96
N LYS A 122 8.49 -3.86 -15.99
CA LYS A 122 7.44 -3.89 -17.02
C LYS A 122 7.38 -5.23 -17.74
N GLU A 123 8.52 -5.77 -18.15
CA GLU A 123 8.61 -7.07 -18.85
C GLU A 123 8.14 -8.23 -17.97
N VAL A 124 8.63 -8.30 -16.72
CA VAL A 124 8.21 -9.34 -15.76
C VAL A 124 6.71 -9.24 -15.44
N LEU A 125 6.19 -8.02 -15.28
CA LEU A 125 4.77 -7.79 -15.04
C LEU A 125 3.93 -8.22 -16.24
N GLU A 126 4.35 -7.85 -17.45
CA GLU A 126 3.72 -8.24 -18.71
C GLU A 126 3.65 -9.76 -18.85
N ASP A 127 4.78 -10.46 -18.69
CA ASP A 127 4.84 -11.92 -18.74
C ASP A 127 3.89 -12.57 -17.73
N HIS A 128 3.88 -12.07 -16.48
CA HIS A 128 2.99 -12.57 -15.45
C HIS A 128 1.52 -12.35 -15.79
N VAL A 129 1.14 -11.16 -16.27
CA VAL A 129 -0.24 -10.85 -16.61
C VAL A 129 -0.71 -11.69 -17.81
N VAL A 130 0.10 -11.79 -18.87
CA VAL A 130 -0.25 -12.59 -20.06
C VAL A 130 -0.35 -14.08 -19.73
N GLN A 131 0.54 -14.63 -18.90
CA GLN A 131 0.44 -16.02 -18.44
C GLN A 131 -0.81 -16.26 -17.60
N LEU A 132 -1.18 -15.28 -16.77
CA LEU A 132 -2.37 -15.35 -15.93
C LEU A 132 -3.65 -15.34 -16.77
N ILE A 133 -3.72 -14.49 -17.80
CA ILE A 133 -4.82 -14.44 -18.78
C ILE A 133 -5.03 -15.80 -19.45
N LYS A 134 -3.94 -16.46 -19.89
CA LYS A 134 -3.98 -17.79 -20.53
C LYS A 134 -4.45 -18.91 -19.58
N THR A 135 -4.50 -18.63 -18.28
CA THR A 135 -4.91 -19.61 -17.26
C THR A 135 -6.38 -19.42 -16.84
N PHE A 136 -7.00 -18.28 -17.17
CA PHE A 136 -8.43 -18.05 -16.96
C PHE A 136 -9.30 -19.08 -17.68
N GLY A 137 -10.48 -19.36 -17.13
CA GLY A 137 -11.39 -20.40 -17.64
C GLY A 137 -10.95 -21.85 -17.39
N LYS A 138 -9.78 -22.08 -16.76
CA LYS A 138 -9.49 -23.38 -16.13
C LYS A 138 -10.27 -23.46 -14.81
N ASN A 139 -10.75 -24.64 -14.43
CA ASN A 139 -11.52 -24.89 -13.19
C ASN A 139 -10.66 -24.75 -11.91
N ASP A 140 -9.87 -23.69 -11.80
CA ASP A 140 -9.09 -23.35 -10.64
C ASP A 140 -9.84 -22.28 -9.85
N SER A 141 -10.42 -22.69 -8.71
CA SER A 141 -11.17 -21.80 -7.84
C SER A 141 -10.32 -20.68 -7.25
N SER A 142 -8.98 -20.83 -7.22
CA SER A 142 -8.07 -19.80 -6.70
C SER A 142 -7.91 -18.60 -7.65
N LEU A 143 -8.14 -18.80 -8.95
CA LEU A 143 -7.94 -17.76 -9.98
C LEU A 143 -9.22 -17.00 -10.33
N GLN A 144 -10.38 -17.50 -9.91
CA GLN A 144 -11.67 -16.90 -10.22
C GLN A 144 -11.82 -15.48 -9.67
N ASP A 145 -11.22 -15.19 -8.50
CA ASP A 145 -11.18 -13.83 -7.95
C ASP A 145 -10.32 -12.90 -8.80
N PHE A 146 -9.21 -13.38 -9.34
CA PHE A 146 -8.36 -12.56 -10.20
C PHE A 146 -9.02 -12.33 -11.56
N GLU A 147 -9.58 -13.36 -12.18
CA GLU A 147 -10.33 -13.29 -13.44
C GLU A 147 -11.44 -12.24 -13.36
N ARG A 148 -12.27 -12.28 -12.30
CA ARG A 148 -13.31 -11.28 -12.06
C ARG A 148 -12.75 -9.86 -11.85
N SER A 149 -11.60 -9.72 -11.19
CA SER A 149 -10.93 -8.41 -11.05
C SER A 149 -10.54 -7.85 -12.42
N PHE A 150 -9.96 -8.71 -13.24
CA PHE A 150 -9.40 -8.37 -14.54
C PHE A 150 -10.48 -8.04 -15.56
N GLN A 151 -11.63 -8.72 -15.52
CA GLN A 151 -12.81 -8.39 -16.33
C GLN A 151 -13.30 -6.96 -16.08
N VAL A 152 -13.36 -6.55 -14.81
CA VAL A 152 -13.86 -5.20 -14.50
C VAL A 152 -12.84 -4.12 -14.86
N ILE A 153 -11.54 -4.39 -14.71
CA ILE A 153 -10.50 -3.48 -15.21
C ILE A 153 -10.68 -3.27 -16.73
N GLN A 154 -10.87 -4.35 -17.48
CA GLN A 154 -11.10 -4.27 -18.93
C GLN A 154 -12.36 -3.48 -19.29
N HIS A 155 -13.45 -3.62 -18.52
CA HIS A 155 -14.67 -2.86 -18.74
C HIS A 155 -14.51 -1.38 -18.40
N GLU A 156 -13.95 -1.05 -17.23
CA GLU A 156 -13.82 0.33 -16.75
C GLU A 156 -12.80 1.11 -17.58
N ALA A 157 -11.70 0.46 -17.95
CA ALA A 157 -10.65 1.04 -18.78
C ALA A 157 -10.91 0.88 -20.29
N GLN A 158 -12.05 0.28 -20.68
CA GLN A 158 -12.44 0.04 -22.07
C GLN A 158 -11.31 -0.58 -22.92
N CYS A 159 -10.66 -1.61 -22.38
CA CYS A 159 -9.53 -2.30 -22.96
C CYS A 159 -9.73 -3.82 -22.95
N CYS A 160 -8.98 -4.56 -23.78
CA CYS A 160 -9.05 -6.02 -23.82
C CYS A 160 -7.66 -6.65 -23.82
N GLY A 161 -7.43 -7.61 -22.92
CA GLY A 161 -6.12 -8.24 -22.74
C GLY A 161 -5.05 -7.24 -22.27
N TRP A 162 -3.78 -7.65 -22.29
CA TRP A 162 -2.66 -6.77 -21.92
C TRP A 162 -2.21 -5.94 -23.13
N HIS A 163 -1.82 -6.60 -24.22
CA HIS A 163 -1.52 -6.00 -25.53
C HIS A 163 -2.76 -5.88 -26.41
N GLY A 164 -3.70 -6.81 -26.27
CA GLY A 164 -4.89 -6.88 -27.08
C GLY A 164 -5.64 -8.21 -26.92
N ILE A 165 -6.64 -8.41 -27.77
CA ILE A 165 -7.49 -9.61 -27.74
C ILE A 165 -6.72 -10.93 -27.94
N ASP A 166 -5.60 -10.88 -28.68
CA ASP A 166 -4.82 -12.07 -29.00
C ASP A 166 -4.18 -12.73 -27.76
N ASP A 167 -4.03 -12.00 -26.65
CA ASP A 167 -3.47 -12.54 -25.39
C ASP A 167 -4.32 -13.68 -24.80
N TRP A 168 -5.61 -13.70 -25.11
CA TRP A 168 -6.54 -14.77 -24.71
C TRP A 168 -6.30 -16.08 -25.48
N GLY A 169 -5.71 -16.02 -26.68
CA GLY A 169 -5.43 -17.20 -27.50
C GLY A 169 -6.69 -18.03 -27.79
N HIS A 170 -6.85 -19.16 -27.10
CA HIS A 170 -8.00 -20.07 -27.25
C HIS A 170 -9.04 -19.95 -26.13
N THR A 171 -8.75 -19.20 -25.07
CA THR A 171 -9.73 -18.93 -24.02
C THR A 171 -10.72 -17.89 -24.51
N LYS A 172 -11.96 -17.94 -24.02
CA LYS A 172 -12.99 -16.99 -24.41
C LYS A 172 -12.63 -15.61 -23.82
N PRO A 173 -12.46 -14.57 -24.63
CA PRO A 173 -12.21 -13.23 -24.10
C PRO A 173 -13.44 -12.70 -23.37
N ASP A 174 -13.27 -12.26 -22.13
CA ASP A 174 -14.35 -11.72 -21.30
C ASP A 174 -14.49 -10.18 -21.40
N CYS A 175 -13.90 -9.58 -22.43
CA CYS A 175 -13.87 -8.13 -22.68
C CYS A 175 -14.90 -7.69 -23.74
N SER A 176 -15.98 -8.45 -23.89
CA SER A 176 -16.97 -8.26 -24.96
C SER A 176 -18.13 -7.36 -24.53
N CYS A 177 -18.53 -6.42 -25.37
CA CYS A 177 -19.60 -5.46 -25.11
C CYS A 177 -20.54 -5.30 -26.32
N TRP A 178 -21.80 -4.92 -26.06
CA TRP A 178 -22.75 -4.62 -27.14
C TRP A 178 -22.42 -3.29 -27.80
N TYR A 179 -22.44 -3.28 -29.13
CA TYR A 179 -22.28 -2.09 -29.97
C TYR A 179 -23.44 -1.97 -30.96
N GLN A 180 -23.92 -0.75 -31.21
CA GLN A 180 -25.05 -0.51 -32.09
C GLN A 180 -24.64 -0.58 -33.56
N THR A 181 -25.43 -1.28 -34.39
CA THR A 181 -25.13 -1.51 -35.82
C THR A 181 -25.59 -0.39 -36.76
N ASN A 182 -25.97 0.79 -36.26
CA ASN A 182 -26.64 1.80 -37.10
C ASN A 182 -25.69 2.54 -38.05
N ALA A 183 -25.70 2.04 -39.30
CA ALA A 183 -25.56 2.71 -40.60
C ALA A 183 -25.01 4.15 -40.65
N THR A 184 -23.90 4.32 -41.41
CA THR A 184 -23.29 5.55 -41.99
C THR A 184 -22.05 6.15 -41.33
N ALA A 185 -21.60 5.70 -40.16
CA ALA A 185 -20.27 6.04 -39.68
C ALA A 185 -19.23 5.04 -40.22
N ASN A 186 -18.11 5.55 -40.76
CA ASN A 186 -16.96 4.73 -41.13
C ASN A 186 -16.60 3.77 -39.99
N ASN A 187 -16.38 2.50 -40.33
CA ASN A 187 -16.19 1.34 -39.45
C ASN A 187 -14.91 1.36 -38.58
N THR A 188 -14.49 2.52 -38.08
CA THR A 188 -13.24 2.69 -37.32
C THR A 188 -13.40 3.43 -36.00
N ASP A 189 -14.58 3.99 -35.72
CA ASP A 189 -14.82 4.74 -34.47
C ASP A 189 -15.75 3.96 -33.53
N HIS A 190 -15.15 3.22 -32.61
CA HIS A 190 -15.82 2.35 -31.64
C HIS A 190 -16.21 3.08 -30.34
N SER A 191 -16.47 4.39 -30.40
CA SER A 191 -16.73 5.26 -29.24
C SER A 191 -18.10 5.10 -28.58
N HIS A 192 -18.97 4.20 -29.08
CA HIS A 192 -20.34 4.03 -28.60
C HIS A 192 -20.66 2.57 -28.20
N PHE A 193 -19.97 2.05 -27.18
CA PHE A 193 -20.39 0.84 -26.48
C PHE A 193 -21.59 1.13 -25.58
N SER A 194 -22.54 0.19 -25.50
CA SER A 194 -23.76 0.33 -24.69
C SER A 194 -23.81 -0.73 -23.59
N ASP A 195 -24.23 -0.34 -22.38
CA ASP A 195 -24.57 -1.30 -21.32
C ASP A 195 -25.81 -2.12 -21.75
N PRO A 196 -25.82 -3.46 -21.58
CA PRO A 196 -25.01 -4.21 -20.61
C PRO A 196 -23.82 -5.00 -21.18
N CYS A 197 -22.67 -4.95 -20.50
CA CYS A 197 -21.54 -5.85 -20.72
C CYS A 197 -21.36 -6.81 -19.52
N PRO A 198 -20.88 -8.06 -19.71
CA PRO A 198 -20.47 -8.68 -20.97
C PRO A 198 -21.65 -9.12 -21.85
N CYS A 199 -21.39 -9.39 -23.13
CA CYS A 199 -22.42 -9.87 -24.06
C CYS A 199 -23.10 -11.16 -23.56
N GLY A 200 -24.42 -11.10 -23.36
CA GLY A 200 -25.25 -12.26 -23.04
C GLY A 200 -25.54 -13.15 -24.27
N PRO A 201 -26.19 -14.31 -24.07
CA PRO A 201 -26.56 -15.23 -25.15
C PRO A 201 -27.66 -14.68 -26.07
N HIS A 202 -28.41 -13.66 -25.63
CA HIS A 202 -29.49 -13.06 -26.39
C HIS A 202 -29.12 -11.64 -26.83
N PRO A 203 -28.84 -11.42 -28.13
CA PRO A 203 -28.52 -10.09 -28.64
C PRO A 203 -29.76 -9.18 -28.65
N PRO A 204 -29.64 -7.92 -28.19
CA PRO A 204 -30.65 -6.92 -28.46
C PRO A 204 -30.73 -6.63 -29.98
N SER A 205 -31.91 -6.25 -30.48
CA SER A 205 -32.10 -5.92 -31.90
C SER A 205 -31.27 -4.69 -32.29
N ASN A 206 -30.57 -4.75 -33.42
CA ASN A 206 -29.64 -3.73 -33.91
C ASN A 206 -28.36 -3.54 -33.06
N PHE A 207 -27.98 -4.57 -32.30
CA PHE A 207 -26.70 -4.62 -31.60
C PHE A 207 -25.92 -5.87 -31.99
N THR A 208 -24.60 -5.74 -31.97
CA THR A 208 -23.63 -6.79 -32.25
C THR A 208 -22.62 -6.80 -31.12
N CYS A 209 -21.98 -7.94 -30.90
CA CYS A 209 -20.99 -8.08 -29.83
C CYS A 209 -19.59 -7.81 -30.39
N ALA A 210 -18.87 -6.85 -29.81
CA ALA A 210 -17.49 -6.55 -30.16
C ALA A 210 -16.61 -6.50 -28.91
N HIS A 211 -15.32 -6.59 -29.12
CA HIS A 211 -14.31 -6.45 -28.07
C HIS A 211 -13.68 -5.06 -28.15
N TYR A 212 -13.08 -4.62 -27.05
CA TYR A 212 -12.27 -3.41 -27.06
C TYR A 212 -11.00 -3.62 -27.91
N ASN A 213 -10.69 -2.64 -28.77
CA ASN A 213 -9.56 -2.74 -29.70
C ASN A 213 -8.20 -2.43 -29.06
N GLN A 214 -8.18 -1.80 -27.89
CA GLN A 214 -6.95 -1.37 -27.23
C GLN A 214 -6.55 -2.35 -26.11
N GLY A 215 -5.26 -2.65 -26.02
CA GLY A 215 -4.69 -3.38 -24.88
C GLY A 215 -4.65 -2.53 -23.61
N CYS A 216 -4.87 -3.16 -22.46
CA CYS A 216 -4.88 -2.45 -21.17
C CYS A 216 -3.52 -1.86 -20.79
N GLN A 217 -2.41 -2.38 -21.33
CA GLN A 217 -1.07 -1.84 -21.11
C GLN A 217 -1.00 -0.35 -21.46
N ASN A 218 -1.52 0.05 -22.63
CA ASN A 218 -1.47 1.43 -23.10
C ASN A 218 -2.29 2.37 -22.21
N ILE A 219 -3.47 1.92 -21.76
CA ILE A 219 -4.30 2.71 -20.85
C ILE A 219 -3.61 2.89 -19.50
N ILE A 220 -3.04 1.82 -18.95
CA ILE A 220 -2.34 1.85 -17.65
C ILE A 220 -1.09 2.74 -17.73
N THR A 221 -0.30 2.64 -18.81
CA THR A 221 0.89 3.48 -18.98
C THR A 221 0.53 4.95 -19.13
N ASN A 222 -0.50 5.27 -19.90
CA ASN A 222 -0.95 6.66 -20.07
C ASN A 222 -1.47 7.23 -18.76
N TRP A 223 -2.31 6.48 -18.03
CA TRP A 223 -2.79 6.89 -16.71
C TRP A 223 -1.64 7.11 -15.73
N LEU A 224 -0.65 6.21 -15.74
CA LEU A 224 0.53 6.33 -14.89
C LEU A 224 1.33 7.59 -15.24
N ASP A 225 1.57 7.87 -16.52
CA ASP A 225 2.33 9.04 -16.96
C ASP A 225 1.61 10.35 -16.62
N GLU A 226 0.28 10.40 -16.72
CA GLU A 226 -0.54 11.55 -16.34
C GLU A 226 -0.54 11.81 -14.83
N HIS A 227 -0.55 10.75 -14.02
CA HIS A 227 -0.65 10.85 -12.56
C HIS A 227 0.67 10.60 -11.81
N PHE A 228 1.78 10.44 -12.52
CA PHE A 228 3.09 10.11 -11.96
C PHE A 228 3.54 11.10 -10.88
N LEU A 229 3.32 12.40 -11.11
CA LEU A 229 3.66 13.46 -10.16
C LEU A 229 2.92 13.33 -8.84
N ILE A 230 1.63 12.92 -8.87
CA ILE A 230 0.83 12.73 -7.66
C ILE A 230 1.39 11.53 -6.88
N ILE A 231 1.73 10.44 -7.56
CA ILE A 231 2.29 9.24 -6.93
C ILE A 231 3.62 9.55 -6.23
N ILE A 232 4.54 10.25 -6.90
CA ILE A 232 5.79 10.70 -6.29
C ILE A 232 5.50 11.62 -5.09
N GLY A 233 4.58 12.56 -5.24
CA GLY A 233 4.23 13.50 -4.18
C GLY A 233 3.71 12.81 -2.92
N VAL A 234 2.78 11.87 -3.07
CA VAL A 234 2.24 11.06 -1.96
C VAL A 234 3.33 10.21 -1.32
N THR A 235 4.16 9.56 -2.14
CA THR A 235 5.28 8.72 -1.68
C THR A 235 6.28 9.55 -0.86
N LEU A 236 6.67 10.73 -1.35
CA LEU A 236 7.57 11.63 -0.63
C LEU A 236 6.95 12.15 0.68
N ALA A 237 5.66 12.48 0.67
CA ALA A 237 4.97 12.92 1.87
C ALA A 237 4.97 11.83 2.96
N ILE A 238 4.74 10.57 2.59
CA ILE A 238 4.84 9.43 3.50
C ILE A 238 6.26 9.31 4.06
N ALA A 239 7.28 9.37 3.21
CA ALA A 239 8.69 9.28 3.62
C ALA A 239 9.06 10.39 4.63
N VAL A 240 8.58 11.61 4.41
CA VAL A 240 8.79 12.73 5.33
C VAL A 240 8.12 12.49 6.67
N VAL A 241 6.88 11.98 6.69
CA VAL A 241 6.16 11.68 7.94
C VAL A 241 6.87 10.56 8.71
N GLU A 242 7.30 9.50 8.04
CA GLU A 242 8.08 8.41 8.66
C GLU A 242 9.39 8.92 9.26
N PHE A 243 10.12 9.77 8.53
CA PHE A 243 11.36 10.38 9.01
C PHE A 243 11.12 11.29 10.22
N LEU A 244 10.08 12.11 10.19
CA LEU A 244 9.71 12.97 11.33
C LEU A 244 9.35 12.14 12.56
N GLN A 245 8.56 11.07 12.40
CA GLN A 245 8.23 10.15 13.48
C GLN A 245 9.48 9.48 14.06
N TRP A 246 10.42 9.06 13.20
CA TRP A 246 11.69 8.50 13.61
C TRP A 246 12.52 9.49 14.44
N VAL A 247 12.69 10.74 13.97
CA VAL A 247 13.41 11.79 14.70
C VAL A 247 12.73 12.10 16.04
N CYS A 248 11.41 12.23 16.07
CA CYS A 248 10.64 12.44 17.30
C CYS A 248 10.85 11.28 18.28
N LEU A 249 10.83 10.04 17.81
CA LEU A 249 10.99 8.87 18.66
C LEU A 249 12.41 8.74 19.22
N VAL A 250 13.45 8.99 18.40
CA VAL A 250 14.83 9.03 18.87
C VAL A 250 15.00 10.14 19.91
N THR A 251 14.47 11.34 19.66
CA THR A 251 14.51 12.46 20.61
C THR A 251 13.80 12.10 21.92
N PHE A 252 12.63 11.46 21.85
CA PHE A 252 11.89 10.98 23.02
C PHE A 252 12.71 9.96 23.82
N CYS A 253 13.37 9.01 23.15
CA CYS A 253 14.25 8.03 23.79
C CYS A 253 15.49 8.67 24.43
N CYS A 254 16.10 9.66 23.79
CA CYS A 254 17.28 10.35 24.32
C CYS A 254 16.97 11.25 25.52
N LEU A 255 15.82 11.93 25.52
CA LEU A 255 15.40 12.82 26.62
C LEU A 255 14.84 12.03 27.81
N ASN A 256 14.17 10.92 27.55
CA ASN A 256 13.62 10.08 28.59
C ASN A 256 14.72 9.18 29.18
N ASN A 257 15.31 9.57 30.31
CA ASN A 257 16.32 8.76 31.04
C ASN A 257 15.83 7.36 31.46
N ASN A 258 14.52 7.09 31.35
CA ASN A 258 13.96 5.76 31.56
C ASN A 258 13.99 4.87 30.30
N CYS A 259 14.27 5.40 29.10
CA CYS A 259 14.53 4.62 27.90
C CYS A 259 16.02 4.24 27.83
N ARG A 260 16.41 3.11 28.44
CA ARG A 260 17.75 2.52 28.30
C ARG A 260 17.98 1.91 26.90
N CYS A 261 17.78 2.70 25.86
CA CYS A 261 18.24 2.38 24.49
C CYS A 261 19.24 3.44 23.99
N CYS A 262 19.69 4.35 24.86
CA CYS A 262 20.79 5.26 24.60
C CYS A 262 21.90 4.95 25.63
N PRO A 263 23.11 4.54 25.21
CA PRO A 263 24.21 4.26 26.15
C PRO A 263 24.83 5.54 26.74
N LEU A 264 24.39 6.73 26.33
CA LEU A 264 25.02 8.01 26.68
C LEU A 264 24.68 8.57 28.07
N ARG A 265 24.45 7.71 29.09
CA ARG A 265 24.49 8.16 30.48
C ARG A 265 25.10 7.12 31.42
N LYS A 266 26.40 6.85 31.27
CA LYS A 266 27.22 6.55 32.44
C LYS A 266 27.40 7.85 33.22
N SER A 267 26.75 7.95 34.38
CA SER A 267 27.01 8.97 35.37
C SER A 267 28.44 8.80 35.91
N HIS A 268 29.42 9.39 35.23
CA HIS A 268 30.67 9.80 35.83
C HIS A 268 30.96 11.22 35.32
N GLY A 269 31.29 12.10 36.26
CA GLY A 269 31.33 13.54 36.03
C GLY A 269 32.21 13.98 34.86
N SER A 270 31.82 15.12 34.29
CA SER A 270 32.64 16.03 33.48
C SER A 270 33.04 15.54 32.08
N GLN A 271 32.64 16.33 31.08
CA GLN A 271 33.03 16.35 29.66
C GLN A 271 32.07 15.62 28.69
N VAL A 272 31.41 16.43 27.88
CA VAL A 272 30.62 16.04 26.70
C VAL A 272 31.61 15.67 25.60
N GLN A 273 31.68 14.39 25.26
CA GLN A 273 32.44 13.94 24.10
C GLN A 273 31.48 13.27 23.13
N LEU A 274 31.24 13.96 22.00
CA LEU A 274 30.41 13.53 20.89
C LEU A 274 31.14 12.36 20.19
N SER A 275 30.84 11.12 20.58
CA SER A 275 31.39 9.95 19.89
C SER A 275 30.67 9.77 18.56
N ARG A 276 31.43 9.99 17.48
CA ARG A 276 31.14 9.49 16.13
C ARG A 276 31.18 7.96 16.22
N ASP A 277 30.03 7.30 16.21
CA ASP A 277 29.79 6.01 15.54
C ASP A 277 28.37 5.54 15.86
N PHE A 278 27.40 6.03 15.09
CA PHE A 278 25.96 5.86 15.32
C PHE A 278 25.35 4.64 14.59
N SER A 279 26.16 3.70 14.10
CA SER A 279 25.68 2.72 13.11
C SER A 279 25.91 1.25 13.47
N VAL A 280 26.91 0.91 14.27
CA VAL A 280 27.27 -0.51 14.52
C VAL A 280 26.93 -0.97 15.93
N GLU A 281 27.19 -0.16 16.96
CA GLU A 281 26.88 -0.53 18.36
C GLU A 281 25.37 -0.61 18.64
N TYR A 282 24.54 0.17 17.94
CA TYR A 282 23.09 0.19 18.12
C TYR A 282 22.42 -1.16 17.80
N TRP A 283 22.93 -1.89 16.81
CA TRP A 283 22.36 -3.18 16.42
C TRP A 283 22.85 -4.31 17.32
N GLN A 284 24.08 -4.24 17.83
CA GLN A 284 24.67 -5.34 18.58
C GLN A 284 23.99 -5.55 19.94
N ASP A 285 23.59 -4.47 20.60
CA ASP A 285 22.85 -4.51 21.88
C ASP A 285 21.36 -4.91 21.72
N MET A 286 20.78 -4.84 20.51
CA MET A 286 19.36 -5.17 20.28
C MET A 286 19.12 -6.67 20.06
N TRP A 287 20.15 -7.43 19.66
CA TRP A 287 20.05 -8.87 19.37
C TRP A 287 20.75 -9.77 20.41
N TYR A 288 21.57 -9.20 21.29
CA TYR A 288 22.29 -9.94 22.35
C TYR A 288 21.54 -9.91 23.69
N ASP A 289 20.30 -10.38 23.71
CA ASP A 289 19.67 -10.95 24.91
C ASP A 289 19.20 -12.37 24.56
N PRO A 290 20.11 -13.37 24.53
CA PRO A 290 19.68 -14.74 24.45
C PRO A 290 19.12 -15.11 25.82
N PHE A 291 17.80 -15.29 25.92
CA PHE A 291 17.14 -16.15 26.91
C PHE A 291 17.97 -16.42 28.18
N ASP A 292 17.95 -15.49 29.15
CA ASP A 292 18.43 -15.82 30.49
C ASP A 292 17.33 -16.63 31.21
N VAL A 293 17.21 -17.90 30.81
CA VAL A 293 16.61 -18.95 31.63
C VAL A 293 17.72 -19.47 32.53
N SER A 294 17.88 -18.86 33.70
CA SER A 294 18.72 -19.39 34.76
C SER A 294 17.86 -19.78 35.97
N VAL A 295 17.58 -21.09 36.03
CA VAL A 295 17.15 -21.92 37.17
C VAL A 295 15.78 -21.63 37.80
#